data_AF-A0A949EHB6-F1
#
_entry.id   AF-A0A949EHB6-F1
#
_cell.length_a   1.000
_cell.length_b   1.000
_cell.length_c   1.000
_cell.angle_alpha   90.00
_cell.angle_beta   90.00
_cell.angle_gamma   90.00
#
_symmetry.space_group_name_H-M   'P 1'
#
loop_
_entity.id
_entity.type
_entity.pdbx_description
1 polymer ?
#
loop_
_entity_poly.entity_id
_entity_poly.type
_entity_poly.pdbx_seq_one_letter_code
_entity_poly.pdbx_strand_id
1 'polypeptide(L)'
;MLKKFFKASLAVLAIVIAVTAFNSLAFQKRNNNRPLSSYYKKGVFHLHSSFSDGRGGMDEICRDASAQALDFVILTDHGRPNLQASAATAWIHDTLLIGASEFSLHSGHLAAAGYRTPGYIFPPEPQEAISEVNRDGGVTFISHPLDRKIPWTDWQVRDFTGIEIMSMYQMAKKNLLYGLTLFPLQYMLNSDYALTSLISYPHKELEIWDGFNREGKYYGIYALDTHAKLPISKKTSLHFPSYGATFKILRIYVKVDRELEQDARAAAATVISSLRRGDFFCVIESLAAANGFENYYLERDGRQVEMGGDARGAGGTLVLKLPFNFSTDIKIKKDGKIFKKIRDNSRSEITIPISRPGVYRCEISPHSGPGRDLPWILANPIFIDRSRNPEKPESITPRRILAMSGNYFQIEKNPLSQAAMQVDDQASNQPVIRFTYVLRQESPAERNFWTALAHRENLDFSKYQGFVFEARGSRPMRFWLQFRNGEGRLESAFQHSFLVGENWQQIAIPFARFHRLYGPEATPDLEKISAFFFTIDNGNSFSGTRGEISLRAISLY
;
A
#
# COMPACT_ATOMS: atom_id res chain seq x y z
N MET A 1 31.97 47.58 8.51
CA MET A 1 30.65 46.90 8.57
C MET A 1 30.76 45.38 8.63
N LEU A 2 31.64 44.73 7.84
CA LEU A 2 31.79 43.26 7.78
C LEU A 2 32.04 42.56 9.14
N LYS A 3 32.89 43.12 10.02
CA LYS A 3 33.13 42.57 11.37
C LYS A 3 31.92 42.61 12.30
N LYS A 4 31.06 43.64 12.19
CA LYS A 4 29.83 43.75 12.98
C LYS A 4 28.77 42.75 12.48
N PHE A 5 28.66 42.60 11.16
CA PHE A 5 27.79 41.60 10.54
C PHE A 5 28.21 40.17 10.92
N PHE A 6 29.50 39.85 10.84
CA PHE A 6 30.02 38.54 11.23
C PHE A 6 29.75 38.19 12.71
N LYS A 7 29.97 39.15 13.63
CA LYS A 7 29.66 38.96 15.05
C LYS A 7 28.16 38.74 15.30
N ALA A 8 27.30 39.48 14.59
CA ALA A 8 25.85 39.32 14.69
C ALA A 8 25.41 37.93 14.19
N SER A 9 25.94 37.47 13.05
CA SER A 9 25.64 36.14 12.52
C SER A 9 26.10 35.01 13.44
N LEU A 10 27.28 35.15 14.08
CA LEU A 10 27.77 34.18 15.06
C LEU A 10 26.89 34.14 16.31
N ALA A 11 26.44 35.29 16.80
CA ALA A 11 25.52 35.37 17.95
C ALA A 11 24.17 34.70 17.63
N VAL A 12 23.61 34.95 16.44
CA VAL A 12 22.38 34.28 15.97
C VAL A 12 22.59 32.77 15.91
N LEU A 13 23.70 32.29 15.33
CA LEU A 13 24.00 30.86 15.27
C LEU A 13 24.12 30.24 16.68
N ALA A 14 24.80 30.91 17.60
CA ALA A 14 24.93 30.46 18.98
C ALA A 14 23.57 30.37 19.69
N ILE A 15 22.68 31.35 19.47
CA ILE A 15 21.30 31.33 19.99
C ILE A 15 20.52 30.16 19.40
N VAL A 16 20.61 29.93 18.08
CA VAL A 16 19.92 28.81 17.41
C VAL A 16 20.40 27.47 17.96
N ILE A 17 21.72 27.30 18.17
CA ILE A 17 22.31 26.09 18.77
C ILE A 17 21.83 25.92 20.22
N ALA A 18 21.88 26.99 21.03
CA ALA A 18 21.46 26.93 22.44
C ALA A 18 19.98 26.59 22.58
N VAL A 19 19.10 27.22 21.79
CA VAL A 19 17.66 26.91 21.76
C VAL A 19 17.42 25.48 21.29
N THR A 20 18.15 25.03 20.28
CA THR A 20 18.07 23.65 19.78
C THR A 20 18.47 22.64 20.84
N ALA A 21 19.59 22.88 21.52
CA ALA A 21 20.08 22.02 22.60
C ALA A 21 19.11 22.01 23.78
N PHE A 22 18.64 23.18 24.21
CA PHE A 22 17.64 23.32 25.28
C PHE A 22 16.37 22.52 24.95
N ASN A 23 15.79 22.69 23.77
CA ASN A 23 14.59 21.97 23.37
C ASN A 23 14.82 20.44 23.31
N SER A 24 15.99 20.00 22.86
CA SER A 24 16.33 18.57 22.79
C SER A 24 16.47 17.94 24.18
N LEU A 25 17.11 18.65 25.10
CA LEU A 25 17.29 18.20 26.49
C LEU A 25 15.99 18.31 27.31
N ALA A 26 15.15 19.29 27.01
CA ALA A 26 13.86 19.49 27.68
C ALA A 26 12.75 18.56 27.14
N PHE A 27 12.94 17.94 25.97
CA PHE A 27 11.95 17.02 25.42
C PHE A 27 11.86 15.76 26.28
N GLN A 28 10.66 15.51 26.80
CA GLN A 28 10.32 14.30 27.52
C GLN A 28 9.04 13.71 26.93
N LYS A 29 9.09 12.41 26.62
CA LYS A 29 7.89 11.62 26.33
C LYS A 29 6.96 11.71 27.54
N ARG A 30 5.67 11.98 27.30
CA ARG A 30 4.69 12.03 28.39
C ARG A 30 4.42 10.61 28.88
N ASN A 31 4.42 10.45 30.20
CA ASN A 31 4.23 9.15 30.83
C ASN A 31 2.75 8.76 30.82
N ASN A 32 2.44 7.63 30.17
CA ASN A 32 1.18 6.92 30.32
C ASN A 32 1.50 5.49 30.78
N ASN A 33 1.34 5.23 32.08
CA ASN A 33 1.69 3.96 32.72
C ASN A 33 0.52 2.97 32.74
N ARG A 34 -0.59 3.26 32.06
CA ARG A 34 -1.71 2.31 31.99
C ARG A 34 -1.27 1.03 31.28
N PRO A 35 -1.71 -0.15 31.74
CA PRO A 35 -1.47 -1.37 31.01
C PRO A 35 -2.17 -1.31 29.66
N LEU A 36 -1.56 -1.90 28.64
CA LEU A 36 -2.24 -2.14 27.37
C LEU A 36 -3.26 -3.25 27.59
N SER A 37 -4.51 -3.01 27.17
CA SER A 37 -5.53 -4.08 27.16
C SER A 37 -5.03 -5.23 26.28
N SER A 38 -5.26 -6.47 26.71
CA SER A 38 -4.73 -7.65 26.01
C SER A 38 -5.28 -7.79 24.58
N TYR A 39 -6.48 -7.23 24.33
CA TYR A 39 -7.10 -7.08 23.02
C TYR A 39 -6.46 -6.02 22.11
N TYR A 40 -5.47 -5.26 22.57
CA TYR A 40 -4.70 -4.36 21.72
C TYR A 40 -3.27 -4.87 21.56
N LYS A 41 -2.81 -4.88 20.30
CA LYS A 41 -1.43 -5.20 19.94
C LYS A 41 -0.78 -3.99 19.29
N LYS A 42 0.42 -3.64 19.74
CA LYS A 42 1.24 -2.55 19.19
C LYS A 42 2.16 -3.12 18.13
N GLY A 43 2.24 -2.43 17.01
CA GLY A 43 3.22 -2.76 16.00
C GLY A 43 3.67 -1.56 15.20
N VAL A 44 4.51 -1.86 14.22
CA VAL A 44 4.99 -0.92 13.22
C VAL A 44 4.76 -1.47 11.83
N PHE A 45 4.55 -0.57 10.89
CA PHE A 45 4.25 -0.87 9.49
C PHE A 45 5.24 -0.20 8.56
N HIS A 46 5.46 -0.83 7.41
CA HIS A 46 6.35 -0.40 6.33
C HIS A 46 7.82 -0.40 6.74
N LEU A 47 8.46 -1.57 6.64
CA LEU A 47 9.86 -1.80 7.00
C LEU A 47 10.61 -2.48 5.85
N HIS A 48 11.86 -2.10 5.63
CA HIS A 48 12.74 -2.72 4.64
C HIS A 48 13.89 -3.41 5.35
N SER A 49 14.26 -4.61 4.90
CA SER A 49 15.37 -5.41 5.41
C SER A 49 16.45 -5.59 4.35
N SER A 50 17.39 -6.49 4.62
CA SER A 50 18.34 -6.96 3.62
C SER A 50 17.72 -7.75 2.45
N PHE A 51 16.40 -8.03 2.46
CA PHE A 51 15.72 -8.68 1.34
C PHE A 51 15.41 -7.74 0.16
N SER A 52 15.45 -6.43 0.35
CA SER A 52 15.55 -5.44 -0.73
C SER A 52 16.72 -4.48 -0.53
N ASP A 53 16.50 -3.39 0.17
CA ASP A 53 17.35 -2.22 0.17
C ASP A 53 17.54 -1.59 1.55
N GLY A 54 16.92 -2.18 2.58
CA GLY A 54 17.30 -2.00 3.96
C GLY A 54 18.65 -2.64 4.28
N ARG A 55 19.09 -2.49 5.53
CA ARG A 55 20.41 -2.97 5.96
C ARG A 55 20.38 -3.97 7.13
N GLY A 56 19.30 -4.02 7.90
CA GLY A 56 19.15 -5.02 8.96
C GLY A 56 18.49 -6.31 8.48
N GLY A 57 18.83 -7.41 9.14
CA GLY A 57 18.16 -8.69 8.99
C GLY A 57 16.95 -8.81 9.92
N MET A 58 16.19 -9.90 9.77
CA MET A 58 15.00 -10.19 10.58
C MET A 58 15.29 -10.23 12.09
N ASP A 59 16.42 -10.83 12.48
CA ASP A 59 16.83 -10.96 13.88
C ASP A 59 17.02 -9.59 14.56
N GLU A 60 17.73 -8.68 13.90
CA GLU A 60 17.95 -7.32 14.40
C GLU A 60 16.63 -6.54 14.52
N ILE A 61 15.80 -6.61 13.47
CA ILE A 61 14.49 -5.94 13.43
C ILE A 61 13.62 -6.41 14.60
N CYS A 62 13.50 -7.73 14.80
CA CYS A 62 12.66 -8.29 15.86
C CYS A 62 13.25 -8.06 17.26
N ARG A 63 14.57 -8.11 17.42
CA ARG A 63 15.23 -7.77 18.69
C ARG A 63 14.96 -6.32 19.08
N ASP A 64 15.11 -5.39 18.13
CA ASP A 64 14.83 -3.97 18.34
C ASP A 64 13.35 -3.73 18.63
N ALA A 65 12.44 -4.47 17.98
CA ALA A 65 11.00 -4.41 18.24
C ALA A 65 10.64 -4.91 19.64
N SER A 66 11.19 -6.05 20.04
CA SER A 66 11.03 -6.65 21.37
C SER A 66 11.52 -5.73 22.49
N ALA A 67 12.70 -5.12 22.30
CA ALA A 67 13.26 -4.14 23.24
C ALA A 67 12.37 -2.89 23.40
N GLN A 68 11.44 -2.65 22.46
CA GLN A 68 10.47 -1.57 22.48
C GLN A 68 9.04 -2.03 22.86
N ALA A 69 8.90 -3.28 23.30
CA ALA A 69 7.65 -3.95 23.65
C ALA A 69 6.59 -3.83 22.55
N LEU A 70 7.00 -4.06 21.30
CA LEU A 70 6.11 -4.25 20.16
C LEU A 70 5.67 -5.71 20.09
N ASP A 71 4.39 -5.93 19.81
CA ASP A 71 3.82 -7.25 19.63
C ASP A 71 4.09 -7.78 18.20
N PHE A 72 4.16 -6.89 17.21
CA PHE A 72 4.40 -7.28 15.82
C PHE A 72 5.12 -6.22 14.98
N VAL A 73 5.69 -6.66 13.86
CA VAL A 73 6.27 -5.83 12.79
C VAL A 73 5.80 -6.33 11.43
N ILE A 74 5.60 -5.45 10.46
CA ILE A 74 5.22 -5.82 9.09
C ILE A 74 6.37 -5.48 8.13
N LEU A 75 6.97 -6.51 7.53
CA LEU A 75 8.15 -6.40 6.67
C LEU A 75 7.73 -6.30 5.19
N THR A 76 7.99 -5.17 4.55
CA THR A 76 7.45 -4.80 3.24
C THR A 76 8.56 -4.55 2.21
N ASP A 77 9.60 -5.40 2.17
CA ASP A 77 10.66 -5.27 1.17
C ASP A 77 10.11 -5.20 -0.27
N HIS A 78 10.80 -4.43 -1.12
CA HIS A 78 10.40 -4.20 -2.51
C HIS A 78 10.33 -5.49 -3.33
N GLY A 79 9.24 -5.68 -4.09
CA GLY A 79 9.06 -6.79 -5.04
C GLY A 79 7.59 -6.99 -5.43
N ARG A 80 7.30 -7.83 -6.44
CA ARG A 80 5.92 -8.15 -6.89
C ARG A 80 5.64 -9.65 -6.96
N PRO A 81 5.65 -10.41 -5.86
CA PRO A 81 6.01 -9.98 -4.51
C PRO A 81 7.52 -10.20 -4.26
N ASN A 82 8.07 -9.63 -3.18
CA ASN A 82 9.36 -10.07 -2.64
C ASN A 82 9.17 -11.44 -1.98
N LEU A 83 9.64 -12.51 -2.63
CA LEU A 83 9.40 -13.88 -2.17
C LEU A 83 10.03 -14.20 -0.81
N GLN A 84 11.20 -13.61 -0.51
CA GLN A 84 11.89 -13.84 0.77
C GLN A 84 11.13 -13.16 1.92
N ALA A 85 10.79 -11.88 1.76
CA ALA A 85 10.01 -11.15 2.76
C ALA A 85 8.60 -11.75 2.95
N SER A 86 7.93 -12.16 1.86
CA SER A 86 6.60 -12.79 1.93
C SER A 86 6.60 -14.10 2.72
N ALA A 87 7.69 -14.86 2.64
CA ALA A 87 7.85 -16.13 3.35
C ALA A 87 8.34 -15.97 4.80
N ALA A 88 8.67 -14.76 5.23
CA ALA A 88 9.39 -14.50 6.49
C ALA A 88 8.55 -14.60 7.77
N THR A 89 7.22 -14.80 7.66
CA THR A 89 6.30 -14.77 8.82
C THR A 89 6.72 -15.76 9.91
N ALA A 90 7.08 -15.24 11.10
CA ALA A 90 7.61 -16.04 12.21
C ALA A 90 7.54 -15.28 13.55
N TRP A 91 7.56 -16.02 14.67
CA TRP A 91 7.84 -15.46 15.99
C TRP A 91 9.35 -15.38 16.23
N ILE A 92 9.86 -14.19 16.55
CA ILE A 92 11.30 -13.94 16.79
C ILE A 92 11.42 -12.93 17.94
N HIS A 93 12.21 -13.25 18.98
CA HIS A 93 12.35 -12.40 20.18
C HIS A 93 10.99 -11.96 20.78
N ASP A 94 10.02 -12.87 20.88
CA ASP A 94 8.64 -12.59 21.34
C ASP A 94 7.87 -11.55 20.50
N THR A 95 8.37 -11.22 19.31
CA THR A 95 7.72 -10.33 18.34
C THR A 95 7.24 -11.14 17.15
N LEU A 96 6.00 -10.91 16.72
CA LEU A 96 5.47 -11.47 15.47
C LEU A 96 6.00 -10.68 14.28
N LEU A 97 6.89 -11.28 13.48
CA LEU A 97 7.22 -10.76 12.16
C LEU A 97 6.16 -11.22 11.16
N ILE A 98 5.54 -10.27 10.47
CA ILE A 98 4.58 -10.53 9.40
C ILE A 98 5.27 -10.26 8.06
N GLY A 99 5.39 -11.32 7.26
CA GLY A 99 5.91 -11.25 5.91
C GLY A 99 4.92 -10.58 4.96
N ALA A 100 5.41 -9.58 4.22
CA ALA A 100 4.66 -8.77 3.28
C ALA A 100 5.59 -8.32 2.13
N SER A 101 5.11 -7.44 1.26
CA SER A 101 5.96 -6.82 0.24
C SER A 101 5.42 -5.48 -0.19
N GLU A 102 6.31 -4.56 -0.57
CA GLU A 102 5.93 -3.34 -1.25
C GLU A 102 6.03 -3.51 -2.77
N PHE A 103 4.88 -3.45 -3.43
CA PHE A 103 4.76 -3.61 -4.87
C PHE A 103 5.13 -2.30 -5.56
N SER A 104 6.14 -2.32 -6.43
CA SER A 104 6.42 -1.22 -7.37
C SER A 104 5.55 -1.36 -8.61
N LEU A 105 4.49 -0.55 -8.67
CA LEU A 105 3.45 -0.57 -9.71
C LEU A 105 3.66 0.57 -10.72
N HIS A 106 2.90 0.57 -11.82
CA HIS A 106 2.91 1.69 -12.77
C HIS A 106 2.51 3.03 -12.12
N SER A 107 1.66 2.95 -11.10
CA SER A 107 1.04 4.09 -10.45
C SER A 107 1.74 4.56 -9.18
N GLY A 108 2.87 3.96 -8.79
CA GLY A 108 3.54 4.24 -7.52
C GLY A 108 3.79 2.95 -6.72
N HIS A 109 3.94 3.08 -5.40
CA HIS A 109 4.13 1.92 -4.52
C HIS A 109 2.88 1.54 -3.73
N LEU A 110 2.71 0.24 -3.52
CA LEU A 110 1.59 -0.34 -2.77
C LEU A 110 2.11 -1.41 -1.82
N ALA A 111 2.07 -1.15 -0.52
CA ALA A 111 2.37 -2.17 0.49
C ALA A 111 1.22 -3.17 0.59
N ALA A 112 1.53 -4.46 0.41
CA ALA A 112 0.57 -5.55 0.44
C ALA A 112 0.96 -6.60 1.47
N ALA A 113 -0.01 -7.11 2.22
CA ALA A 113 0.21 -8.15 3.24
C ALA A 113 -0.98 -9.10 3.32
N GLY A 114 -0.75 -10.33 3.82
CA GLY A 114 -1.80 -11.33 4.01
C GLY A 114 -2.36 -11.96 2.73
N TYR A 115 -1.65 -11.83 1.61
CA TYR A 115 -1.95 -12.56 0.38
C TYR A 115 -1.26 -13.94 0.35
N ARG A 116 -1.77 -14.85 -0.47
CA ARG A 116 -1.10 -16.12 -0.75
C ARG A 116 -0.02 -15.86 -1.80
N THR A 117 1.23 -16.18 -1.49
CA THR A 117 2.33 -16.03 -2.47
C THR A 117 2.06 -16.91 -3.69
N PRO A 118 1.85 -16.31 -4.89
CA PRO A 118 1.53 -17.09 -6.08
C PRO A 118 2.79 -17.64 -6.75
N GLY A 119 2.61 -18.60 -7.66
CA GLY A 119 3.67 -19.12 -8.54
C GLY A 119 3.95 -18.25 -9.76
N TYR A 120 3.61 -16.96 -9.70
CA TYR A 120 3.73 -15.94 -10.75
C TYR A 120 4.03 -14.57 -10.12
N ILE A 121 4.30 -13.55 -10.94
CA ILE A 121 4.59 -12.19 -10.48
C ILE A 121 3.27 -11.39 -10.48
N PHE A 122 2.99 -10.66 -9.39
CA PHE A 122 1.82 -9.79 -9.29
C PHE A 122 1.84 -8.70 -10.39
N PRO A 123 0.65 -8.30 -10.87
CA PRO A 123 0.54 -7.31 -11.93
C PRO A 123 1.13 -5.95 -11.52
N PRO A 124 1.68 -5.18 -12.47
CA PRO A 124 2.02 -3.79 -12.26
C PRO A 124 0.79 -2.86 -12.29
N GLU A 125 -0.36 -3.34 -12.77
CA GLU A 125 -1.61 -2.59 -12.75
C GLU A 125 -2.22 -2.58 -11.33
N PRO A 126 -2.44 -1.40 -10.73
CA PRO A 126 -2.80 -1.29 -9.32
C PRO A 126 -4.15 -1.93 -9.00
N GLN A 127 -5.18 -1.70 -9.81
CA GLN A 127 -6.50 -2.28 -9.56
C GLN A 127 -6.46 -3.81 -9.60
N GLU A 128 -5.65 -4.40 -10.48
CA GLU A 128 -5.49 -5.85 -10.58
C GLU A 128 -4.73 -6.42 -9.37
N ALA A 129 -3.66 -5.74 -8.92
CA ALA A 129 -2.90 -6.12 -7.74
C ALA A 129 -3.77 -6.06 -6.48
N ILE A 130 -4.54 -4.98 -6.31
CA ILE A 130 -5.48 -4.80 -5.20
C ILE A 130 -6.53 -5.91 -5.20
N SER A 131 -7.14 -6.19 -6.35
CA SER A 131 -8.19 -7.20 -6.47
C SER A 131 -7.69 -8.60 -6.12
N GLU A 132 -6.47 -8.96 -6.53
CA GLU A 132 -5.88 -10.25 -6.15
C GLU A 132 -5.55 -10.36 -4.66
N VAL A 133 -4.96 -9.32 -4.06
CA VAL A 133 -4.66 -9.33 -2.61
C VAL A 133 -5.96 -9.42 -1.80
N ASN A 134 -7.01 -8.71 -2.23
CA ASN A 134 -8.33 -8.76 -1.59
C ASN A 134 -8.99 -10.14 -1.67
N ARG A 135 -8.81 -10.85 -2.79
CA ARG A 135 -9.34 -12.22 -2.96
C ARG A 135 -8.79 -13.18 -1.90
N ASP A 136 -7.55 -12.98 -1.49
CA ASP A 136 -6.92 -13.78 -0.43
C ASP A 136 -7.24 -13.25 0.98
N GLY A 137 -8.04 -12.19 1.09
CA GLY A 137 -8.38 -11.56 2.37
C GLY A 137 -7.25 -10.70 2.95
N GLY A 138 -6.25 -10.34 2.13
CA GLY A 138 -5.14 -9.49 2.51
C GLY A 138 -5.52 -8.01 2.62
N VAL A 139 -4.50 -7.18 2.80
CA VAL A 139 -4.61 -5.72 2.89
C VAL A 139 -3.64 -5.03 1.96
N THR A 140 -4.03 -3.87 1.44
CA THR A 140 -3.23 -3.02 0.57
C THR A 140 -3.27 -1.56 1.02
N PHE A 141 -2.09 -0.97 1.20
CA PHE A 141 -1.95 0.44 1.55
C PHE A 141 -1.17 1.18 0.47
N ILE A 142 -1.71 2.30 -0.02
CA ILE A 142 -0.99 3.20 -0.92
C ILE A 142 0.19 3.78 -0.15
N SER A 143 1.40 3.38 -0.54
CA SER A 143 2.65 3.76 0.10
C SER A 143 3.03 5.18 -0.28
N HIS A 144 3.44 5.95 0.72
CA HIS A 144 4.05 7.26 0.59
C HIS A 144 3.54 8.09 -0.62
N PRO A 145 2.22 8.38 -0.68
CA PRO A 145 1.49 8.78 -1.89
C PRO A 145 2.00 10.05 -2.58
N LEU A 146 2.68 10.91 -1.82
CA LEU A 146 3.13 12.22 -2.28
C LEU A 146 4.66 12.30 -2.39
N ASP A 147 5.35 11.16 -2.49
CA ASP A 147 6.81 11.13 -2.64
C ASP A 147 7.20 11.89 -3.92
N ARG A 148 8.31 12.62 -3.85
CA ARG A 148 8.73 13.51 -4.95
C ARG A 148 9.24 12.76 -6.18
N LYS A 149 9.72 11.53 -6.01
CA LYS A 149 10.31 10.72 -7.09
C LYS A 149 9.31 9.69 -7.61
N ILE A 150 8.52 9.10 -6.71
CA ILE A 150 7.58 8.03 -7.02
C ILE A 150 6.20 8.37 -6.43
N PRO A 151 5.56 9.47 -6.88
CA PRO A 151 4.23 9.83 -6.39
C PRO A 151 3.21 8.80 -6.85
N TRP A 152 2.13 8.66 -6.08
CA TRP A 152 0.99 7.89 -6.54
C TRP A 152 0.22 8.65 -7.63
N THR A 153 -0.08 8.01 -8.75
CA THR A 153 -0.69 8.66 -9.93
C THR A 153 -2.09 8.17 -10.28
N ASP A 154 -2.47 6.95 -9.88
CA ASP A 154 -3.78 6.37 -10.22
C ASP A 154 -4.79 6.54 -9.06
N TRP A 155 -5.43 7.70 -9.00
CA TRP A 155 -6.42 8.01 -7.96
C TRP A 155 -7.82 7.43 -8.23
N GLN A 156 -7.99 6.66 -9.31
CA GLN A 156 -9.26 6.01 -9.65
C GLN A 156 -9.38 4.60 -9.09
N VAL A 157 -8.31 4.06 -8.51
CA VAL A 157 -8.32 2.74 -7.88
C VAL A 157 -9.34 2.66 -6.75
N ARG A 158 -9.90 1.47 -6.58
CA ARG A 158 -10.94 1.17 -5.59
C ARG A 158 -10.62 -0.09 -4.82
N ASP A 159 -11.32 -0.23 -3.70
CA ASP A 159 -11.28 -1.41 -2.82
C ASP A 159 -9.91 -1.73 -2.22
N PHE A 160 -8.95 -0.80 -2.26
CA PHE A 160 -7.74 -0.90 -1.44
C PHE A 160 -8.09 -0.70 0.05
N THR A 161 -7.20 -1.12 0.95
CA THR A 161 -7.48 -1.03 2.40
C THR A 161 -7.28 0.38 2.94
N GLY A 162 -6.21 1.05 2.55
CA GLY A 162 -5.94 2.39 3.06
C GLY A 162 -4.79 3.13 2.41
N ILE A 163 -4.39 4.23 3.05
CA ILE A 163 -3.36 5.15 2.57
C ILE A 163 -2.44 5.53 3.71
N GLU A 164 -1.15 5.66 3.40
CA GLU A 164 -0.20 6.20 4.35
C GLU A 164 -0.41 7.69 4.56
N ILE A 165 -0.84 8.03 5.78
CA ILE A 165 -1.08 9.42 6.19
C ILE A 165 0.23 10.08 6.61
N MET A 166 1.14 9.31 7.20
CA MET A 166 2.49 9.74 7.52
C MET A 166 3.48 8.66 7.10
N SER A 167 4.53 9.07 6.39
CA SER A 167 5.73 8.26 6.16
C SER A 167 6.94 9.05 6.63
N MET A 168 7.67 8.52 7.61
CA MET A 168 8.85 9.18 8.17
C MET A 168 9.91 9.48 7.10
N TYR A 169 10.10 8.56 6.15
CA TYR A 169 11.06 8.71 5.06
C TYR A 169 10.76 9.90 4.15
N GLN A 170 9.51 10.05 3.70
CA GLN A 170 9.11 11.22 2.92
C GLN A 170 9.34 12.53 3.66
N MET A 171 9.07 12.55 4.96
CA MET A 171 9.14 13.74 5.80
C MET A 171 10.59 14.15 6.06
N ALA A 172 11.48 13.19 6.29
CA ALA A 172 12.91 13.42 6.44
C ALA A 172 13.54 14.11 5.20
N LYS A 173 12.99 13.87 3.99
CA LYS A 173 13.47 14.52 2.75
C LYS A 173 13.01 15.96 2.54
N LYS A 174 12.03 16.46 3.30
CA LYS A 174 11.44 17.80 3.08
C LYS A 174 12.33 18.94 3.58
N ASN A 175 13.31 18.69 4.47
CA ASN A 175 14.09 19.75 5.09
C ASN A 175 15.62 19.48 5.08
N LEU A 176 16.23 19.58 3.90
CA LEU A 176 17.65 19.28 3.67
C LEU A 176 18.60 20.19 4.50
N LEU A 177 18.27 21.48 4.65
CA LEU A 177 19.08 22.43 5.43
C LEU A 177 19.09 22.09 6.93
N TYR A 178 17.95 21.67 7.48
CA TYR A 178 17.85 21.20 8.86
C TYR A 178 18.62 19.89 9.09
N GLY A 179 18.47 18.95 8.15
CA GLY A 179 19.12 17.64 8.20
C GLY A 179 20.65 17.71 8.22
N LEU A 180 21.24 18.70 7.54
CA LEU A 180 22.70 18.87 7.46
C LEU A 180 23.31 19.71 8.60
N THR A 181 22.50 20.39 9.42
CA THR A 181 23.01 21.35 10.42
C THR A 181 22.62 20.98 11.84
N LEU A 182 21.34 21.06 12.17
CA LEU A 182 20.84 20.94 13.54
C LEU A 182 20.47 19.50 13.92
N PHE A 183 20.03 18.70 12.95
CA PHE A 183 19.59 17.32 13.20
C PHE A 183 20.68 16.44 13.87
N PRO A 184 21.97 16.46 13.44
CA PRO A 184 22.99 15.65 14.10
C PRO A 184 23.17 15.99 15.59
N LEU A 185 23.20 17.29 15.91
CA LEU A 185 23.29 17.75 17.29
C LEU A 185 22.07 17.32 18.11
N GLN A 186 20.87 17.50 17.57
CA GLN A 186 19.65 17.06 18.24
C GLN A 186 19.63 15.56 18.44
N TYR A 187 20.02 14.77 17.43
CA TYR A 187 20.00 13.32 17.52
C TYR A 187 20.98 12.81 18.58
N MET A 188 22.16 13.44 18.68
CA MET A 188 23.13 13.15 19.74
C MET A 188 22.58 13.47 21.14
N LEU A 189 21.84 14.57 21.30
CA LEU A 189 21.27 14.96 22.59
C LEU A 189 20.02 14.16 22.95
N ASN A 190 19.16 13.88 21.97
CA ASN A 190 17.88 13.20 22.11
C ASN A 190 17.36 12.70 20.75
N SER A 191 17.58 11.42 20.43
CA SER A 191 17.16 10.80 19.16
C SER A 191 15.65 10.88 18.92
N ASP A 192 14.87 10.73 19.98
CA ASP A 192 13.41 10.68 19.91
C ASP A 192 12.88 12.06 19.51
N TYR A 193 13.41 13.13 20.13
CA TYR A 193 13.10 14.50 19.75
C TYR A 193 13.52 14.81 18.31
N ALA A 194 14.76 14.46 17.93
CA ALA A 194 15.29 14.72 16.61
C ALA A 194 14.43 14.10 15.51
N LEU A 195 14.06 12.82 15.65
CA LEU A 195 13.21 12.12 14.70
C LEU A 195 11.78 12.66 14.71
N THR A 196 11.19 12.92 15.90
CA THR A 196 9.83 13.48 16.02
C THR A 196 9.72 14.86 15.39
N SER A 197 10.78 15.67 15.46
CA SER A 197 10.81 17.02 14.88
C SER A 197 10.75 17.03 13.35
N LEU A 198 11.02 15.90 12.68
CA LEU A 198 10.85 15.75 11.24
C LEU A 198 9.36 15.65 10.85
N ILE A 199 8.48 15.33 11.80
CA ILE A 199 7.05 15.15 11.57
C ILE A 199 6.36 16.52 11.51
N SER A 200 5.54 16.69 10.48
CA SER A 200 4.67 17.83 10.20
C SER A 200 3.24 17.35 10.02
N TYR A 201 2.26 18.22 10.23
CA TYR A 201 0.86 17.85 10.04
C TYR A 201 0.59 17.50 8.55
N PRO A 202 0.05 16.31 8.23
CA PRO A 202 -0.05 15.80 6.86
C PRO A 202 -1.32 16.31 6.17
N HIS A 203 -1.36 17.61 5.87
CA HIS A 203 -2.56 18.27 5.34
C HIS A 203 -3.09 17.63 4.06
N LYS A 204 -2.20 17.32 3.10
CA LYS A 204 -2.58 16.83 1.77
C LYS A 204 -3.01 15.37 1.80
N GLU A 205 -2.28 14.54 2.55
CA GLU A 205 -2.58 13.12 2.71
C GLU A 205 -3.94 12.95 3.39
N LEU A 206 -4.25 13.77 4.40
CA LEU A 206 -5.57 13.79 5.04
C LEU A 206 -6.68 14.25 4.09
N GLU A 207 -6.42 15.23 3.23
CA GLU A 207 -7.41 15.69 2.23
C GLU A 207 -7.75 14.62 1.20
N ILE A 208 -6.72 13.93 0.68
CA ILE A 208 -6.87 12.80 -0.24
C ILE A 208 -7.67 11.68 0.43
N TRP A 209 -7.30 11.31 1.65
CA TRP A 209 -7.99 10.27 2.41
C TRP A 209 -9.45 10.62 2.75
N ASP A 210 -9.69 11.87 3.18
CA ASP A 210 -11.04 12.37 3.42
C ASP A 210 -11.88 12.39 2.12
N GLY A 211 -11.24 12.58 0.95
CA GLY A 211 -11.86 12.47 -0.38
C GLY A 211 -12.29 11.05 -0.73
N PHE A 212 -11.39 10.08 -0.62
CA PHE A 212 -11.68 8.66 -0.86
C PHE A 212 -12.84 8.13 -0.01
N ASN A 213 -12.89 8.55 1.26
CA ASN A 213 -13.94 8.15 2.18
C ASN A 213 -15.34 8.71 1.84
N ARG A 214 -15.48 9.60 0.86
CA ARG A 214 -16.80 10.01 0.33
C ARG A 214 -17.45 8.91 -0.52
N GLU A 215 -16.64 8.06 -1.13
CA GLU A 215 -17.08 7.05 -2.10
C GLU A 215 -16.94 5.64 -1.52
N GLY A 216 -15.82 5.34 -0.89
CA GLY A 216 -15.55 4.02 -0.33
C GLY A 216 -15.19 4.04 1.15
N LYS A 217 -14.62 2.94 1.60
CA LYS A 217 -14.24 2.68 2.98
C LYS A 217 -12.74 2.47 3.03
N TYR A 218 -12.00 3.50 3.41
CA TYR A 218 -10.55 3.50 3.37
C TYR A 218 -9.97 3.97 4.70
N TYR A 219 -8.87 3.35 5.12
CA TYR A 219 -8.24 3.63 6.41
C TYR A 219 -6.94 4.41 6.25
N GLY A 220 -6.54 5.07 7.33
CA GLY A 220 -5.31 5.85 7.40
C GLY A 220 -4.31 5.12 8.26
N ILE A 221 -3.08 4.95 7.76
CA ILE A 221 -2.01 4.27 8.50
C ILE A 221 -0.78 5.17 8.64
N TYR A 222 -0.07 5.03 9.76
CA TYR A 222 1.27 5.59 9.94
C TYR A 222 2.31 4.55 9.57
N ALA A 223 3.29 4.96 8.77
CA ALA A 223 4.32 4.13 8.21
C ALA A 223 5.71 4.67 8.57
N LEU A 224 6.65 3.76 8.85
CA LEU A 224 8.02 4.15 9.12
C LEU A 224 8.84 4.28 7.83
N ASP A 225 8.62 3.39 6.86
CA ASP A 225 9.37 3.34 5.60
C ASP A 225 10.90 3.34 5.87
N THR A 226 11.29 2.56 6.89
CA THR A 226 12.65 2.60 7.44
C THR A 226 13.52 1.53 6.80
N HIS A 227 14.71 1.97 6.39
CA HIS A 227 15.73 1.17 5.73
C HIS A 227 16.96 0.92 6.61
N ALA A 228 17.00 1.59 7.77
CA ALA A 228 18.19 1.75 8.61
C ALA A 228 19.48 2.03 7.81
N LYS A 229 19.35 2.90 6.79
CA LYS A 229 20.39 3.10 5.79
C LYS A 229 20.48 4.56 5.38
N LEU A 230 21.60 5.18 5.71
CA LEU A 230 21.96 6.52 5.25
C LEU A 230 23.10 6.40 4.21
N PRO A 231 22.88 6.69 2.93
CA PRO A 231 23.95 6.63 1.92
C PRO A 231 25.00 7.71 2.19
N ILE A 232 26.28 7.32 2.30
CA ILE A 232 27.43 8.23 2.41
C ILE A 232 28.05 8.43 1.01
N SER A 233 28.12 7.36 0.22
CA SER A 233 28.60 7.38 -1.17
C SER A 233 27.82 6.35 -2.01
N LYS A 234 28.16 6.22 -3.30
CA LYS A 234 27.59 5.17 -4.17
C LYS A 234 27.88 3.74 -3.67
N LYS A 235 28.94 3.54 -2.86
CA LYS A 235 29.38 2.22 -2.39
C LYS A 235 29.27 2.03 -0.88
N THR A 236 29.10 3.11 -0.13
CA THR A 236 29.09 3.08 1.34
C THR A 236 27.82 3.71 1.88
N SER A 237 27.23 3.05 2.87
CA SER A 237 26.13 3.59 3.66
C SER A 237 26.48 3.46 5.14
N LEU A 238 25.77 4.18 6.00
CA LEU A 238 25.76 4.01 7.44
C LEU A 238 24.48 3.29 7.86
N HIS A 239 24.58 2.44 8.89
CA HIS A 239 23.40 1.85 9.52
C HIS A 239 22.72 2.90 10.42
N PHE A 240 21.88 3.75 9.83
CA PHE A 240 21.33 4.92 10.50
C PHE A 240 20.06 5.47 9.82
N PRO A 241 19.07 5.94 10.60
CA PRO A 241 18.87 5.66 12.02
C PRO A 241 18.63 4.16 12.26
N SER A 242 18.86 3.64 13.46
CA SER A 242 18.56 2.23 13.73
C SER A 242 17.05 1.94 13.73
N TYR A 243 16.65 0.69 13.51
CA TYR A 243 15.25 0.28 13.61
C TYR A 243 14.66 0.65 14.97
N GLY A 244 15.34 0.31 16.07
CA GLY A 244 14.91 0.64 17.42
C GLY A 244 14.71 2.14 17.68
N ALA A 245 15.50 3.02 17.06
CA ALA A 245 15.28 4.47 17.15
C ALA A 245 13.99 4.88 16.42
N THR A 246 13.73 4.32 15.24
CA THR A 246 12.51 4.62 14.47
C THR A 246 11.23 4.03 15.09
N PHE A 247 11.31 2.87 15.75
CA PHE A 247 10.19 2.19 16.41
C PHE A 247 9.62 2.93 17.62
N LYS A 248 10.35 3.93 18.13
CA LYS A 248 9.89 4.82 19.19
C LYS A 248 9.00 5.95 18.70
N ILE A 249 8.93 6.17 17.38
CA ILE A 249 8.35 7.39 16.82
C ILE A 249 6.89 7.18 16.38
N LEU A 250 6.64 6.30 15.42
CA LEU A 250 5.30 6.00 14.93
C LEU A 250 4.96 4.54 15.24
N ARG A 251 3.74 4.30 15.72
CA ARG A 251 3.20 2.97 15.97
C ARG A 251 1.75 2.88 15.53
N ILE A 252 1.30 1.66 15.31
CA ILE A 252 -0.10 1.31 15.13
C ILE A 252 -0.57 0.46 16.29
N TYR A 253 -1.79 0.71 16.76
CA TYR A 253 -2.45 -0.03 17.81
C TYR A 253 -3.64 -0.75 17.19
N VAL A 254 -3.54 -2.07 17.08
CA VAL A 254 -4.52 -2.93 16.42
C VAL A 254 -5.36 -3.62 17.48
N LYS A 255 -6.69 -3.48 17.38
CA LYS A 255 -7.63 -4.20 18.22
C LYS A 255 -7.88 -5.58 17.62
N VAL A 256 -7.59 -6.63 18.37
CA VAL A 256 -7.76 -8.03 17.97
C VAL A 256 -8.98 -8.63 18.66
N ASP A 257 -9.63 -9.58 18.00
CA ASP A 257 -10.81 -10.29 18.51
C ASP A 257 -10.44 -11.43 19.47
N ARG A 258 -9.18 -11.85 19.43
CA ARG A 258 -8.60 -12.94 20.22
C ARG A 258 -7.11 -12.68 20.47
N GLU A 259 -6.53 -13.36 21.44
CA GLU A 259 -5.08 -13.33 21.65
C GLU A 259 -4.31 -13.88 20.44
N LEU A 260 -3.09 -13.38 20.23
CA LEU A 260 -2.24 -13.87 19.15
C LEU A 260 -1.80 -15.31 19.44
N GLU A 261 -2.00 -16.18 18.45
CA GLU A 261 -1.69 -17.60 18.55
C GLU A 261 -0.17 -17.86 18.45
N GLN A 262 0.26 -19.01 18.97
CA GLN A 262 1.67 -19.44 18.82
C GLN A 262 2.01 -19.80 17.37
N ASP A 263 1.02 -20.21 16.56
CA ASP A 263 1.22 -20.32 15.12
C ASP A 263 1.33 -18.92 14.50
N ALA A 264 2.51 -18.60 13.97
CA ALA A 264 2.81 -17.27 13.45
C ALA A 264 1.88 -16.86 12.28
N ARG A 265 1.43 -17.82 11.46
CA ARG A 265 0.54 -17.53 10.33
C ARG A 265 -0.88 -17.21 10.82
N ALA A 266 -1.39 -17.94 11.80
CA ALA A 266 -2.68 -17.65 12.44
C ALA A 266 -2.65 -16.31 13.19
N ALA A 267 -1.56 -16.02 13.91
CA ALA A 267 -1.35 -14.73 14.56
C ALA A 267 -1.30 -13.58 13.54
N ALA A 268 -0.56 -13.75 12.44
CA ALA A 268 -0.51 -12.76 11.36
C ALA A 268 -1.89 -12.55 10.74
N ALA A 269 -2.66 -13.61 10.48
CA ALA A 269 -4.02 -13.52 9.95
C ALA A 269 -4.95 -12.73 10.89
N THR A 270 -4.79 -12.86 12.21
CA THR A 270 -5.53 -12.07 13.20
C THR A 270 -5.22 -10.58 13.05
N VAL A 271 -3.94 -10.19 12.98
CA VAL A 271 -3.53 -8.79 12.78
C VAL A 271 -4.02 -8.24 11.45
N ILE A 272 -3.82 -8.97 10.35
CA ILE A 272 -4.26 -8.58 9.00
C ILE A 272 -5.77 -8.41 8.94
N SER A 273 -6.54 -9.30 9.57
CA SER A 273 -8.00 -9.21 9.61
C SER A 273 -8.47 -7.94 10.31
N SER A 274 -7.82 -7.54 11.41
CA SER A 274 -8.12 -6.28 12.09
C SER A 274 -7.73 -5.05 11.27
N LEU A 275 -6.59 -5.07 10.58
CA LEU A 275 -6.22 -3.99 9.64
C LEU A 275 -7.24 -3.85 8.50
N ARG A 276 -7.72 -4.97 7.96
CA ARG A 276 -8.74 -5.01 6.91
C ARG A 276 -10.10 -4.46 7.36
N ARG A 277 -10.45 -4.63 8.64
CA ARG A 277 -11.68 -4.05 9.22
C ARG A 277 -11.53 -2.60 9.65
N GLY A 278 -10.30 -2.06 9.68
CA GLY A 278 -10.01 -0.72 10.17
C GLY A 278 -10.01 -0.60 11.69
N ASP A 279 -9.94 -1.74 12.40
CA ASP A 279 -9.96 -1.83 13.87
C ASP A 279 -8.59 -1.44 14.47
N PHE A 280 -8.04 -0.31 14.03
CA PHE A 280 -6.76 0.19 14.50
C PHE A 280 -6.74 1.72 14.53
N PHE A 281 -5.80 2.27 15.29
CA PHE A 281 -5.47 3.68 15.28
C PHE A 281 -3.95 3.87 15.27
N CYS A 282 -3.51 5.03 14.81
CA CYS A 282 -2.10 5.35 14.69
C CYS A 282 -1.67 6.33 15.78
N VAL A 283 -0.42 6.19 16.22
CA VAL A 283 0.13 6.93 17.36
C VAL A 283 1.52 7.48 17.04
N ILE A 284 1.74 8.76 17.34
CA ILE A 284 3.09 9.34 17.46
C ILE A 284 3.62 8.99 18.85
N GLU A 285 4.12 7.77 18.99
CA GLU A 285 4.50 7.13 20.26
C GLU A 285 5.57 7.91 21.04
N SER A 286 6.42 8.67 20.36
CA SER A 286 7.45 9.50 20.99
C SER A 286 6.87 10.65 21.81
N LEU A 287 5.63 11.08 21.53
CA LEU A 287 4.93 12.10 22.31
C LEU A 287 4.34 11.50 23.60
N ALA A 288 3.65 10.37 23.48
CA ALA A 288 3.05 9.60 24.57
C ALA A 288 2.55 8.24 24.08
N ALA A 289 2.47 7.26 24.97
CA ALA A 289 1.75 6.01 24.69
C ALA A 289 0.23 6.22 24.79
N ALA A 290 -0.55 5.55 23.95
CA ALA A 290 -2.01 5.72 23.86
C ALA A 290 -2.80 4.62 24.62
N ASN A 291 -2.16 3.93 25.56
CA ASN A 291 -2.78 2.85 26.33
C ASN A 291 -4.09 3.32 26.99
N GLY A 292 -5.16 2.56 26.77
CA GLY A 292 -6.51 2.85 27.26
C GLY A 292 -7.36 3.75 26.36
N PHE A 293 -6.84 4.19 25.20
CA PHE A 293 -7.65 4.87 24.20
C PHE A 293 -8.70 3.94 23.61
N GLU A 294 -9.95 4.38 23.59
CA GLU A 294 -11.03 3.73 22.82
C GLU A 294 -11.81 4.77 22.03
N ASN A 295 -12.24 4.38 20.82
CA ASN A 295 -13.11 5.17 19.96
C ASN A 295 -14.14 4.25 19.32
N TYR A 296 -15.40 4.43 19.68
CA TYR A 296 -16.50 3.65 19.14
C TYR A 296 -17.78 4.49 19.07
N TYR A 297 -18.73 4.03 18.27
CA TYR A 297 -20.06 4.59 18.15
C TYR A 297 -21.08 3.69 18.80
N LEU A 298 -21.85 4.23 19.74
CA LEU A 298 -22.97 3.55 20.38
C LEU A 298 -24.26 3.92 19.66
N GLU A 299 -24.87 2.95 18.98
CA GLU A 299 -26.16 3.13 18.32
C GLU A 299 -27.31 3.31 19.31
N ARG A 300 -28.47 3.77 18.82
CA ARG A 300 -29.67 3.98 19.65
C ARG A 300 -30.19 2.70 20.29
N ASP A 301 -29.97 1.56 19.65
CA ASP A 301 -30.35 0.22 20.13
C ASP A 301 -29.30 -0.37 21.10
N GLY A 302 -28.23 0.37 21.41
CA GLY A 302 -27.15 -0.07 22.28
C GLY A 302 -26.04 -0.86 21.59
N ARG A 303 -26.11 -1.08 20.26
CA ARG A 303 -25.02 -1.75 19.53
C ARG A 303 -23.78 -0.86 19.48
N GLN A 304 -22.64 -1.43 19.87
CA GLN A 304 -21.33 -0.78 19.73
C GLN A 304 -20.73 -1.07 18.35
N VAL A 305 -20.29 -0.02 17.67
CA VAL A 305 -19.59 -0.06 16.38
C VAL A 305 -18.19 0.49 16.61
N GLU A 306 -17.19 -0.36 16.43
CA GLU A 306 -15.78 0.02 16.57
C GLU A 306 -15.35 1.01 15.47
N MET A 307 -14.25 1.73 15.71
CA MET A 307 -13.53 2.44 14.65
C MET A 307 -13.26 1.51 13.46
N GLY A 308 -13.39 2.04 12.25
CA GLY A 308 -13.38 1.23 11.03
C GLY A 308 -14.73 0.57 10.71
N GLY A 309 -15.70 0.51 11.64
CA GLY A 309 -16.98 -0.16 11.44
C GLY A 309 -18.06 0.66 10.72
N ASP A 310 -19.14 -0.05 10.36
CA ASP A 310 -20.35 0.49 9.73
C ASP A 310 -21.53 0.51 10.72
N ALA A 311 -22.02 1.72 11.00
CA ALA A 311 -23.23 1.97 11.75
C ALA A 311 -24.44 2.05 10.80
N ARG A 312 -25.54 1.42 11.22
CA ARG A 312 -26.82 1.30 10.51
C ARG A 312 -27.57 2.62 10.45
N GLY A 313 -27.40 3.48 11.44
CA GLY A 313 -28.20 4.69 11.56
C GLY A 313 -27.52 5.78 12.38
N ALA A 314 -27.81 7.03 12.03
CA ALA A 314 -27.47 8.16 12.87
C ALA A 314 -28.37 8.25 14.12
N GLY A 315 -27.99 9.12 15.05
CA GLY A 315 -28.74 9.45 16.26
C GLY A 315 -28.29 8.75 17.53
N GLY A 316 -27.23 7.93 17.46
CA GLY A 316 -26.44 7.45 18.58
C GLY A 316 -25.32 8.42 19.00
N THR A 317 -24.33 7.90 19.75
CA THR A 317 -23.28 8.68 20.42
C THR A 317 -21.89 8.18 20.07
N LEU A 318 -21.02 9.08 19.62
CA LEU A 318 -19.58 8.81 19.51
C LEU A 318 -18.95 8.91 20.90
N VAL A 319 -18.25 7.86 21.31
CA VAL A 319 -17.60 7.75 22.63
C VAL A 319 -16.09 7.71 22.43
N LEU A 320 -15.38 8.60 23.14
CA LEU A 320 -13.92 8.65 23.20
C LEU A 320 -13.47 8.43 24.64
N LYS A 321 -12.73 7.35 24.90
CA LYS A 321 -12.02 7.18 26.17
C LYS A 321 -10.60 7.66 26.01
N LEU A 322 -10.21 8.62 26.84
CA LEU A 322 -8.93 9.34 26.77
C LEU A 322 -8.34 9.43 28.17
N PRO A 323 -8.01 8.31 28.83
CA PRO A 323 -7.79 8.32 30.27
C PRO A 323 -6.35 8.71 30.61
N PHE A 324 -5.89 9.80 29.99
CA PHE A 324 -4.55 10.34 30.06
C PHE A 324 -4.42 11.34 31.22
N ASN A 325 -3.22 11.46 31.76
CA ASN A 325 -2.87 12.37 32.86
C ASN A 325 -2.43 13.76 32.37
N PHE A 326 -2.70 14.11 31.12
CA PHE A 326 -2.37 15.40 30.53
C PHE A 326 -3.52 15.89 29.62
N SER A 327 -3.63 17.21 29.47
CA SER A 327 -4.67 17.81 28.63
C SER A 327 -4.46 17.53 27.15
N THR A 328 -5.57 17.30 26.44
CA THR A 328 -5.59 17.03 25.00
C THR A 328 -6.49 18.00 24.23
N ASP A 329 -6.10 18.31 23.01
CA ASP A 329 -6.97 18.93 22.00
C ASP A 329 -7.53 17.83 21.08
N ILE A 330 -8.82 17.92 20.78
CA ILE A 330 -9.56 16.90 20.04
C ILE A 330 -10.28 17.57 18.87
N LYS A 331 -10.05 17.05 17.67
CA LYS A 331 -10.73 17.48 16.44
C LYS A 331 -11.52 16.30 15.91
N ILE A 332 -12.83 16.47 15.79
CA ILE A 332 -13.70 15.50 15.15
C ILE A 332 -14.09 16.06 13.80
N LYS A 333 -13.84 15.27 12.77
CA LYS A 333 -14.20 15.56 11.40
C LYS A 333 -15.42 14.75 10.99
N LYS A 334 -16.25 15.36 10.16
CA LYS A 334 -17.33 14.74 9.41
C LYS A 334 -17.09 15.01 7.93
N ASP A 335 -16.93 13.95 7.13
CA ASP A 335 -16.72 14.06 5.67
C ASP A 335 -15.55 15.00 5.31
N GLY A 336 -14.47 14.92 6.11
CA GLY A 336 -13.27 15.75 6.00
C GLY A 336 -13.37 17.17 6.56
N LYS A 337 -14.58 17.64 6.90
CA LYS A 337 -14.80 18.97 7.50
C LYS A 337 -14.84 18.88 9.01
N ILE A 338 -14.39 19.93 9.69
CA ILE A 338 -14.42 19.98 11.17
C ILE A 338 -15.88 19.98 11.63
N PHE A 339 -16.27 18.97 12.39
CA PHE A 339 -17.58 18.84 13.03
C PHE A 339 -17.56 19.41 14.45
N LYS A 340 -16.53 19.09 15.23
CA LYS A 340 -16.37 19.57 16.61
C LYS A 340 -14.90 19.72 16.98
N LYS A 341 -14.60 20.74 17.78
CA LYS A 341 -13.29 20.94 18.43
C LYS A 341 -13.50 21.00 19.93
N ILE A 342 -12.65 20.30 20.67
CA ILE A 342 -12.57 20.37 22.13
C ILE A 342 -11.12 20.70 22.44
N ARG A 343 -10.88 21.76 23.22
CA ARG A 343 -9.53 22.18 23.61
C ARG A 343 -9.34 21.97 25.10
N ASP A 344 -8.09 21.77 25.49
CA ASP A 344 -7.68 21.62 26.90
C ASP A 344 -8.54 20.61 27.68
N ASN A 345 -8.82 19.47 27.05
CA ASN A 345 -9.64 18.43 27.68
C ASN A 345 -8.80 17.63 28.68
N SER A 346 -9.24 17.61 29.93
CA SER A 346 -8.71 16.77 31.01
C SER A 346 -9.64 15.60 31.41
N ARG A 347 -10.79 15.45 30.74
CA ARG A 347 -11.75 14.38 31.03
C ARG A 347 -11.28 13.06 30.45
N SER A 348 -11.45 11.98 31.21
CA SER A 348 -11.13 10.60 30.82
C SER A 348 -12.09 10.00 29.80
N GLU A 349 -13.29 10.58 29.65
CA GLU A 349 -14.30 10.15 28.70
C GLU A 349 -15.03 11.35 28.11
N ILE A 350 -15.35 11.27 26.81
CA ILE A 350 -16.14 12.25 26.11
C ILE A 350 -17.19 11.53 25.26
N THR A 351 -18.43 11.99 25.38
CA THR A 351 -19.56 11.52 24.58
C THR A 351 -20.09 12.65 23.70
N ILE A 352 -20.38 12.33 22.43
CA ILE A 352 -20.77 13.31 21.43
C ILE A 352 -21.94 12.76 20.61
N PRO A 353 -23.13 13.39 20.70
CA PRO A 353 -24.28 12.94 19.94
C PRO A 353 -24.04 13.17 18.45
N ILE A 354 -24.30 12.14 17.64
CA ILE A 354 -24.17 12.20 16.18
C ILE A 354 -25.55 12.07 15.58
N SER A 355 -26.12 13.20 15.13
CA SER A 355 -27.49 13.24 14.62
C SER A 355 -27.62 13.09 13.10
N ARG A 356 -26.50 13.06 12.36
CA ARG A 356 -26.51 13.03 10.89
C ARG A 356 -25.63 11.88 10.36
N PRO A 357 -26.02 11.24 9.25
CA PRO A 357 -25.16 10.31 8.51
C PRO A 357 -23.86 10.97 8.04
N GLY A 358 -22.82 10.16 7.85
CA GLY A 358 -21.52 10.61 7.33
C GLY A 358 -20.35 9.79 7.86
N VAL A 359 -19.15 10.18 7.46
CA VAL A 359 -17.90 9.57 7.91
C VAL A 359 -17.29 10.40 9.03
N TYR A 360 -17.19 9.82 10.22
CA TYR A 360 -16.71 10.50 11.42
C TYR A 360 -15.33 10.02 11.82
N ARG A 361 -14.39 10.95 12.00
CA ARG A 361 -13.00 10.64 12.37
C ARG A 361 -12.49 11.56 13.47
N CYS A 362 -11.64 11.03 14.34
CA CYS A 362 -11.04 11.77 15.45
C CYS A 362 -9.52 11.95 15.27
N GLU A 363 -9.03 13.16 15.50
CA GLU A 363 -7.62 13.51 15.66
C GLU A 363 -7.42 14.06 17.06
N ILE A 364 -6.44 13.55 17.80
CA ILE A 364 -6.13 14.00 19.16
C ILE A 364 -4.68 14.46 19.19
N SER A 365 -4.43 15.60 19.81
CA SER A 365 -3.09 16.14 20.03
C SER A 365 -2.90 16.52 21.51
N PRO A 366 -1.67 16.58 22.02
CA PRO A 366 -1.40 17.21 23.32
C PRO A 366 -1.82 18.68 23.28
N HIS A 367 -2.38 19.21 24.36
CA HIS A 367 -2.80 20.62 24.40
C HIS A 367 -1.61 21.59 24.31
N SER A 368 -0.47 21.22 24.91
CA SER A 368 0.72 22.07 25.01
C SER A 368 2.00 21.33 24.61
N GLY A 369 3.11 22.07 24.49
CA GLY A 369 4.44 21.51 24.25
C GLY A 369 4.66 20.92 22.84
N PRO A 370 5.76 20.17 22.65
CA PRO A 370 6.08 19.52 21.39
C PRO A 370 4.95 18.61 20.91
N GLY A 371 4.63 18.70 19.61
CA GLY A 371 3.59 17.90 18.98
C GLY A 371 2.16 18.40 19.16
N ARG A 372 1.92 19.58 19.76
CA ARG A 372 0.56 20.14 19.96
C ARG A 372 -0.28 20.26 18.69
N ASP A 373 0.40 20.45 17.56
CA ASP A 373 -0.23 20.62 16.24
C ASP A 373 -0.26 19.32 15.45
N LEU A 374 0.34 18.23 15.96
CA LEU A 374 0.39 16.93 15.30
C LEU A 374 -0.74 16.03 15.79
N PRO A 375 -1.32 15.19 14.92
CA PRO A 375 -2.29 14.17 15.33
C PRO A 375 -1.55 13.05 16.06
N TRP A 376 -1.29 13.26 17.35
CA TRP A 376 -0.68 12.27 18.24
C TRP A 376 -1.43 10.95 18.17
N ILE A 377 -2.76 10.96 18.28
CA ILE A 377 -3.61 9.82 17.96
C ILE A 377 -4.44 10.17 16.72
N LEU A 378 -4.38 9.30 15.72
CA LEU A 378 -5.24 9.33 14.55
C LEU A 378 -6.08 8.05 14.52
N ALA A 379 -7.36 8.18 14.90
CA ALA A 379 -8.28 7.05 14.86
C ALA A 379 -8.85 6.86 13.46
N ASN A 380 -9.09 5.60 13.06
CA ASN A 380 -9.80 5.32 11.82
C ASN A 380 -11.27 5.77 11.89
N PRO A 381 -11.86 6.09 10.73
CA PRO A 381 -13.23 6.61 10.66
C PRO A 381 -14.27 5.57 11.07
N ILE A 382 -15.40 6.04 11.57
CA ILE A 382 -16.64 5.28 11.73
C ILE A 382 -17.61 5.76 10.64
N PHE A 383 -18.20 4.81 9.92
CA PHE A 383 -19.08 5.07 8.78
C PHE A 383 -20.53 4.96 9.25
N ILE A 384 -21.28 6.06 9.24
CA ILE A 384 -22.63 6.09 9.79
C ILE A 384 -23.65 6.31 8.67
N ASP A 385 -24.52 5.32 8.48
CA ASP A 385 -25.67 5.37 7.56
C ASP A 385 -25.26 5.79 6.14
N ARG A 386 -24.29 5.04 5.59
CA ARG A 386 -23.88 5.19 4.19
C ARG A 386 -24.55 4.12 3.35
N SER A 387 -25.41 4.53 2.44
CA SER A 387 -25.81 3.67 1.33
C SER A 387 -24.58 3.41 0.47
N ARG A 388 -24.05 2.18 0.51
CA ARG A 388 -23.17 1.71 -0.58
C ARG A 388 -24.00 1.83 -1.85
N ASN A 389 -23.50 2.57 -2.84
CA ASN A 389 -24.05 2.48 -4.19
C ASN A 389 -23.24 1.38 -4.88
N PRO A 390 -23.69 0.10 -4.89
CA PRO A 390 -23.00 -0.91 -5.65
C PRO A 390 -23.07 -0.46 -7.11
N GLU A 391 -21.92 -0.18 -7.73
CA GLU A 391 -21.88 -0.10 -9.17
C GLU A 391 -22.39 -1.43 -9.72
N LYS A 392 -23.42 -1.36 -10.57
CA LYS A 392 -23.83 -2.52 -11.33
C LYS A 392 -22.66 -2.86 -12.24
N PRO A 393 -22.19 -4.13 -12.27
CA PRO A 393 -21.24 -4.55 -13.27
C PRO A 393 -21.82 -4.20 -14.64
N GLU A 394 -21.06 -3.43 -15.42
CA GLU A 394 -21.46 -3.05 -16.77
C GLU A 394 -21.59 -4.33 -17.60
N SER A 395 -22.75 -4.54 -18.25
CA SER A 395 -22.97 -5.74 -19.04
C SER A 395 -22.16 -5.67 -20.33
N ILE A 396 -21.05 -6.38 -20.38
CA ILE A 396 -20.17 -6.41 -21.56
C ILE A 396 -20.70 -7.45 -22.55
N THR A 397 -21.17 -6.98 -23.71
CA THR A 397 -21.68 -7.86 -24.78
C THR A 397 -20.71 -7.82 -25.96
N PRO A 398 -20.15 -8.97 -26.39
CA PRO A 398 -19.27 -9.04 -27.56
C PRO A 398 -19.95 -8.46 -28.81
N ARG A 399 -19.23 -7.65 -29.58
CA ARG A 399 -19.72 -7.01 -30.82
C ARG A 399 -19.02 -7.51 -32.08
N ARG A 400 -17.76 -7.97 -31.99
CA ARG A 400 -17.00 -8.51 -33.12
C ARG A 400 -16.12 -9.68 -32.68
N ILE A 401 -16.28 -10.84 -33.31
CA ILE A 401 -15.41 -12.01 -33.10
C ILE A 401 -14.12 -11.83 -33.92
N LEU A 402 -12.96 -12.09 -33.30
CA LEU A 402 -11.64 -11.97 -33.93
C LEU A 402 -11.08 -13.32 -34.39
N ALA A 403 -11.07 -14.33 -33.53
CA ALA A 403 -10.43 -15.62 -33.81
C ALA A 403 -11.45 -16.67 -34.29
N MET A 404 -11.51 -16.92 -35.61
CA MET A 404 -12.48 -17.85 -36.23
C MET A 404 -11.85 -19.04 -36.98
N SER A 405 -10.52 -19.19 -37.01
CA SER A 405 -9.87 -20.28 -37.75
C SER A 405 -8.54 -20.74 -37.12
N GLY A 406 -8.11 -21.96 -37.48
CA GLY A 406 -6.90 -22.61 -36.94
C GLY A 406 -5.58 -21.89 -37.23
N ASN A 407 -5.52 -21.03 -38.26
CA ASN A 407 -4.30 -20.31 -38.66
C ASN A 407 -4.26 -18.86 -38.14
N TYR A 408 -5.19 -18.47 -37.27
CA TYR A 408 -5.34 -17.07 -36.86
C TYR A 408 -4.17 -16.56 -35.98
N PHE A 409 -3.52 -17.45 -35.23
CA PHE A 409 -2.35 -17.12 -34.41
C PHE A 409 -1.10 -17.87 -34.89
N GLN A 410 0.06 -17.24 -34.70
CA GLN A 410 1.37 -17.86 -34.82
C GLN A 410 2.07 -17.88 -33.47
N ILE A 411 2.94 -18.88 -33.25
CA ILE A 411 3.73 -18.96 -32.03
C ILE A 411 5.01 -18.15 -32.20
N GLU A 412 5.26 -17.25 -31.27
CA GLU A 412 6.52 -16.51 -31.15
C GLU A 412 7.15 -16.82 -29.78
N LYS A 413 8.47 -16.91 -29.71
CA LYS A 413 9.18 -17.24 -28.46
C LYS A 413 10.66 -16.87 -28.54
N ASN A 414 11.31 -16.74 -27.39
CA ASN A 414 12.77 -16.74 -27.37
C ASN A 414 13.34 -18.14 -27.72
N PRO A 415 14.57 -18.22 -28.27
CA PRO A 415 15.25 -19.45 -28.67
C PRO A 415 15.04 -20.67 -27.77
N LEU A 416 15.31 -20.56 -26.46
CA LEU A 416 15.29 -21.72 -25.55
C LEU A 416 13.91 -22.09 -24.99
N SER A 417 12.93 -21.19 -25.04
CA SER A 417 11.56 -21.53 -24.60
C SER A 417 10.93 -22.52 -25.57
N GLN A 418 9.93 -23.26 -25.11
CA GLN A 418 9.15 -24.19 -25.93
C GLN A 418 7.68 -23.78 -25.87
N ALA A 419 6.96 -23.91 -26.98
CA ALA A 419 5.54 -23.64 -27.04
C ALA A 419 4.87 -24.44 -28.16
N ALA A 420 3.61 -24.83 -27.94
CA ALA A 420 2.78 -25.49 -28.94
C ALA A 420 1.33 -24.98 -28.85
N MET A 421 0.67 -24.92 -30.00
CA MET A 421 -0.72 -24.49 -30.15
C MET A 421 -1.53 -25.61 -30.78
N GLN A 422 -2.69 -25.89 -30.21
CA GLN A 422 -3.69 -26.81 -30.76
C GLN A 422 -5.02 -26.08 -30.81
N VAL A 423 -5.80 -26.31 -31.87
CA VAL A 423 -7.12 -25.70 -32.03
C VAL A 423 -8.15 -26.82 -32.07
N ASP A 424 -8.98 -26.89 -31.02
CA ASP A 424 -10.06 -27.85 -30.90
C ASP A 424 -11.33 -27.21 -31.49
N ASP A 425 -11.72 -27.62 -32.71
CA ASP A 425 -13.01 -27.27 -33.32
C ASP A 425 -14.12 -28.09 -32.67
N GLN A 426 -14.71 -27.56 -31.60
CA GLN A 426 -15.95 -28.10 -31.03
C GLN A 426 -17.10 -27.78 -32.01
N ALA A 427 -18.08 -28.68 -32.15
CA ALA A 427 -19.23 -28.48 -33.05
C ALA A 427 -20.12 -27.25 -32.73
N SER A 428 -19.80 -26.50 -31.67
CA SER A 428 -20.28 -25.15 -31.40
C SER A 428 -19.34 -24.13 -32.06
N ASN A 429 -19.84 -23.16 -32.84
CA ASN A 429 -19.12 -22.11 -33.61
C ASN A 429 -18.06 -21.24 -32.87
N GLN A 430 -17.28 -21.77 -31.93
CA GLN A 430 -16.24 -21.10 -31.16
C GLN A 430 -15.04 -22.06 -30.99
N PRO A 431 -14.01 -21.96 -31.83
CA PRO A 431 -12.80 -22.77 -31.67
C PRO A 431 -12.14 -22.51 -30.32
N VAL A 432 -11.64 -23.57 -29.68
CA VAL A 432 -10.85 -23.46 -28.45
C VAL A 432 -9.38 -23.54 -28.81
N ILE A 433 -8.64 -22.48 -28.56
CA ILE A 433 -7.19 -22.42 -28.77
C ILE A 433 -6.51 -22.85 -27.48
N ARG A 434 -5.77 -23.95 -27.53
CA ARG A 434 -4.95 -24.46 -26.43
C ARG A 434 -3.50 -24.11 -26.68
N PHE A 435 -2.91 -23.35 -25.77
CA PHE A 435 -1.52 -22.90 -25.84
C PHE A 435 -0.72 -23.45 -24.66
N THR A 436 0.25 -24.30 -24.96
CA THR A 436 1.14 -24.93 -23.99
C THR A 436 2.54 -24.32 -24.11
N TYR A 437 3.24 -24.18 -23.00
CA TYR A 437 4.54 -23.52 -22.98
C TYR A 437 5.47 -24.04 -21.88
N VAL A 438 6.77 -23.85 -22.10
CA VAL A 438 7.85 -23.98 -21.12
C VAL A 438 8.80 -22.81 -21.29
N LEU A 439 8.87 -21.96 -20.27
CA LEU A 439 9.74 -20.77 -20.27
C LEU A 439 11.18 -21.15 -19.92
N ARG A 440 12.14 -20.67 -20.72
CA ARG A 440 13.57 -20.87 -20.47
C ARG A 440 14.36 -19.60 -20.76
N GLN A 441 15.07 -19.17 -19.73
CA GLN A 441 16.11 -18.15 -19.81
C GLN A 441 17.33 -18.68 -20.58
N GLU A 442 17.92 -17.87 -21.45
CA GLU A 442 19.04 -18.27 -22.31
C GLU A 442 20.37 -18.33 -21.57
N SER A 443 20.61 -17.35 -20.71
CA SER A 443 21.77 -17.31 -19.82
C SER A 443 21.45 -16.48 -18.58
N PRO A 444 22.21 -16.59 -17.48
CA PRO A 444 22.02 -15.74 -16.30
C PRO A 444 22.07 -14.22 -16.59
N ALA A 445 22.77 -13.80 -17.66
CA ALA A 445 22.85 -12.41 -18.10
C ALA A 445 21.62 -11.99 -18.91
N GLU A 446 21.06 -12.88 -19.72
CA GLU A 446 19.88 -12.62 -20.55
C GLU A 446 18.61 -12.97 -19.79
N ARG A 447 18.11 -12.03 -18.99
CA ARG A 447 16.95 -12.25 -18.12
C ARG A 447 15.61 -12.32 -18.85
N ASN A 448 15.58 -12.02 -20.15
CA ASN A 448 14.37 -12.00 -20.96
C ASN A 448 14.09 -13.40 -21.51
N PHE A 449 12.97 -13.98 -21.08
CA PHE A 449 12.40 -15.22 -21.63
C PHE A 449 10.92 -14.97 -21.86
N TRP A 450 10.37 -15.53 -22.94
CA TRP A 450 8.99 -15.25 -23.32
C TRP A 450 8.46 -16.27 -24.33
N THR A 451 7.14 -16.42 -24.33
CA THR A 451 6.36 -17.11 -25.35
C THR A 451 5.08 -16.33 -25.60
N ALA A 452 4.62 -16.25 -26.86
CA ALA A 452 3.42 -15.53 -27.25
C ALA A 452 2.62 -16.29 -28.30
N LEU A 453 1.29 -16.20 -28.20
CA LEU A 453 0.40 -16.34 -29.34
C LEU A 453 0.29 -14.96 -30.00
N ALA A 454 0.79 -14.83 -31.22
CA ALA A 454 0.83 -13.58 -31.95
C ALA A 454 -0.17 -13.59 -33.11
N HIS A 455 -0.89 -12.49 -33.29
CA HIS A 455 -1.65 -12.20 -34.49
C HIS A 455 -1.14 -10.87 -35.07
N ARG A 456 -0.69 -10.89 -36.32
CA ARG A 456 -0.06 -9.73 -36.99
C ARG A 456 -0.81 -9.40 -38.28
N GLU A 457 -1.87 -8.62 -38.14
CA GLU A 457 -2.64 -8.07 -39.26
C GLU A 457 -3.10 -6.66 -38.91
N ASN A 458 -3.34 -5.85 -39.95
CA ASN A 458 -3.90 -4.52 -39.79
C ASN A 458 -5.37 -4.61 -39.37
N LEU A 459 -5.68 -4.08 -38.19
CA LEU A 459 -7.00 -4.11 -37.57
C LEU A 459 -7.42 -2.70 -37.15
N ASP A 460 -8.72 -2.44 -37.27
CA ASP A 460 -9.37 -1.23 -36.75
C ASP A 460 -10.23 -1.59 -35.52
N PHE A 461 -9.83 -1.07 -34.37
CA PHE A 461 -10.46 -1.20 -33.07
C PHE A 461 -11.22 0.06 -32.64
N SER A 462 -11.20 1.14 -33.43
CA SER A 462 -11.76 2.46 -33.06
C SER A 462 -13.25 2.45 -32.70
N LYS A 463 -14.00 1.45 -33.19
CA LYS A 463 -15.45 1.29 -32.94
C LYS A 463 -15.79 0.51 -31.66
N TYR A 464 -14.79 0.09 -30.89
CA TYR A 464 -14.92 -0.80 -29.74
C TYR A 464 -14.29 -0.18 -28.48
N GLN A 465 -14.68 -0.69 -27.32
CA GLN A 465 -14.20 -0.22 -26.02
C GLN A 465 -13.05 -1.07 -25.48
N GLY A 466 -12.96 -2.35 -25.89
CA GLY A 466 -11.91 -3.24 -25.41
C GLY A 466 -12.00 -4.66 -25.95
N PHE A 467 -11.13 -5.51 -25.41
CA PHE A 467 -11.15 -6.96 -25.67
C PHE A 467 -12.07 -7.68 -24.71
N VAL A 468 -12.81 -8.66 -25.20
CA VAL A 468 -13.53 -9.64 -24.38
C VAL A 468 -13.25 -11.05 -24.90
N PHE A 469 -12.92 -11.97 -24.00
CA PHE A 469 -12.60 -13.36 -24.33
C PHE A 469 -12.89 -14.25 -23.14
N GLU A 470 -12.98 -15.55 -23.37
CA GLU A 470 -12.99 -16.52 -22.28
C GLU A 470 -11.64 -17.21 -22.19
N ALA A 471 -11.18 -17.43 -20.97
CA ALA A 471 -9.93 -18.12 -20.72
C ALA A 471 -10.01 -19.07 -19.51
N ARG A 472 -9.22 -20.13 -19.57
CA ARG A 472 -8.85 -20.95 -18.41
C ARG A 472 -7.39 -21.36 -18.51
N GLY A 473 -6.74 -21.56 -17.37
CA GLY A 473 -5.40 -22.10 -17.26
C GLY A 473 -5.40 -23.49 -16.65
N SER A 474 -4.26 -24.17 -16.73
CA SER A 474 -4.02 -25.43 -15.99
C SER A 474 -3.84 -25.23 -14.47
N ARG A 475 -3.67 -23.98 -14.03
CA ARG A 475 -3.52 -23.52 -12.65
C ARG A 475 -3.65 -21.98 -12.63
N PRO A 476 -3.70 -21.32 -11.46
CA PRO A 476 -3.56 -19.87 -11.39
C PRO A 476 -2.27 -19.39 -12.06
N MET A 477 -2.41 -18.53 -13.08
CA MET A 477 -1.30 -17.96 -13.84
C MET A 477 -1.71 -16.61 -14.45
N ARG A 478 -0.76 -15.69 -14.61
CA ARG A 478 -0.99 -14.41 -15.29
C ARG A 478 -0.40 -14.43 -16.69
N PHE A 479 -1.13 -13.80 -17.60
CA PHE A 479 -0.72 -13.53 -18.97
C PHE A 479 -0.82 -12.03 -19.23
N TRP A 480 -0.05 -11.57 -20.22
CA TRP A 480 -0.24 -10.27 -20.84
C TRP A 480 -1.18 -10.41 -22.03
N LEU A 481 -2.12 -9.49 -22.15
CA LEU A 481 -2.68 -9.14 -23.44
C LEU A 481 -1.93 -7.90 -23.91
N GLN A 482 -1.32 -7.97 -25.08
CA GLN A 482 -0.58 -6.85 -25.67
C GLN A 482 -1.14 -6.54 -27.04
N PHE A 483 -1.06 -5.28 -27.46
CA PHE A 483 -1.27 -4.91 -28.85
C PHE A 483 -0.35 -3.77 -29.25
N ARG A 484 -0.20 -3.61 -30.56
CA ARG A 484 0.74 -2.66 -31.16
C ARG A 484 0.04 -1.85 -32.23
N ASN A 485 0.50 -0.62 -32.41
CA ASN A 485 0.13 0.22 -33.53
C ASN A 485 1.39 0.85 -34.15
N GLY A 486 1.31 1.13 -35.45
CA GLY A 486 2.44 1.58 -36.24
C GLY A 486 3.45 0.47 -36.58
N GLU A 487 4.54 0.87 -37.24
CA GLU A 487 5.60 -0.03 -37.72
C GLU A 487 7.00 0.53 -37.44
N GLY A 488 7.98 -0.36 -37.27
CA GLY A 488 9.39 -0.01 -37.14
C GLY A 488 9.67 0.92 -35.96
N ARG A 489 10.30 2.07 -36.22
CA ARG A 489 10.66 3.04 -35.15
C ARG A 489 9.46 3.83 -34.59
N LEU A 490 8.31 3.78 -35.25
CA LEU A 490 7.07 4.43 -34.80
C LEU A 490 6.17 3.46 -34.05
N GLU A 491 6.54 2.18 -33.94
CA GLU A 491 5.76 1.17 -33.23
C GLU A 491 5.61 1.56 -31.75
N SER A 492 4.37 1.61 -31.29
CA SER A 492 4.02 1.69 -29.87
C SER A 492 3.37 0.40 -29.44
N ALA A 493 3.75 -0.08 -28.24
CA ALA A 493 3.20 -1.30 -27.67
C ALA A 493 2.49 -0.99 -26.36
N PHE A 494 1.34 -1.61 -26.18
CA PHE A 494 0.47 -1.45 -25.03
C PHE A 494 0.18 -2.82 -24.44
N GLN A 495 0.10 -2.90 -23.11
CA GLN A 495 -0.15 -4.16 -22.41
C GLN A 495 -1.10 -3.98 -21.23
N HIS A 496 -1.82 -5.04 -20.93
CA HIS A 496 -2.55 -5.21 -19.68
C HIS A 496 -2.44 -6.66 -19.26
N SER A 497 -2.16 -6.92 -17.98
CA SER A 497 -2.17 -8.29 -17.49
C SER A 497 -3.59 -8.79 -17.18
N PHE A 498 -3.79 -10.09 -17.26
CA PHE A 498 -5.01 -10.74 -16.79
C PHE A 498 -4.65 -12.04 -16.08
N LEU A 499 -5.49 -12.41 -15.12
CA LEU A 499 -5.35 -13.65 -14.39
C LEU A 499 -6.25 -14.73 -15.00
N VAL A 500 -5.74 -15.95 -15.12
CA VAL A 500 -6.54 -17.13 -15.41
C VAL A 500 -6.45 -18.14 -14.27
N GLY A 501 -7.54 -18.85 -14.03
CA GLY A 501 -7.64 -19.98 -13.11
C GLY A 501 -8.12 -21.24 -13.85
N GLU A 502 -8.38 -22.31 -13.11
CA GLU A 502 -8.72 -23.62 -13.69
C GLU A 502 -10.10 -23.66 -14.39
N ASN A 503 -10.99 -22.78 -13.95
CA ASN A 503 -12.33 -22.63 -14.53
C ASN A 503 -12.34 -21.62 -15.67
N TRP A 504 -13.20 -21.85 -16.66
CA TRP A 504 -13.51 -20.86 -17.68
C TRP A 504 -14.06 -19.60 -17.02
N GLN A 505 -13.45 -18.46 -17.36
CA GLN A 505 -13.92 -17.15 -16.95
C GLN A 505 -13.93 -16.21 -18.14
N GLN A 506 -14.94 -15.35 -18.21
CA GLN A 506 -14.95 -14.25 -19.15
C GLN A 506 -14.04 -13.14 -18.62
N ILE A 507 -13.17 -12.64 -19.48
CA ILE A 507 -12.23 -11.56 -19.20
C ILE A 507 -12.57 -10.43 -20.17
N ALA A 508 -12.74 -9.23 -19.63
CA ALA A 508 -12.95 -8.03 -20.42
C ALA A 508 -11.98 -6.94 -19.98
N ILE A 509 -11.26 -6.37 -20.95
CA ILE A 509 -10.22 -5.38 -20.71
C ILE A 509 -10.46 -4.17 -21.63
N PRO A 510 -10.94 -3.04 -21.09
CA PRO A 510 -11.06 -1.79 -21.83
C PRO A 510 -9.70 -1.31 -22.36
N PHE A 511 -9.66 -0.76 -23.57
CA PHE A 511 -8.44 -0.17 -24.15
C PHE A 511 -7.84 0.93 -23.27
N ALA A 512 -8.70 1.70 -22.59
CA ALA A 512 -8.29 2.76 -21.66
C ALA A 512 -7.46 2.25 -20.47
N ARG A 513 -7.51 0.94 -20.16
CA ARG A 513 -6.73 0.34 -19.07
C ARG A 513 -5.35 -0.12 -19.51
N PHE A 514 -5.08 -0.25 -20.81
CA PHE A 514 -3.77 -0.71 -21.29
C PHE A 514 -2.68 0.33 -21.02
N HIS A 515 -1.56 -0.12 -20.48
CA HIS A 515 -0.40 0.70 -20.21
C HIS A 515 0.59 0.62 -21.37
N ARG A 516 1.20 1.75 -21.73
CA ARG A 516 2.28 1.79 -22.72
C ARG A 516 3.52 1.05 -22.23
N LEU A 517 3.91 0.00 -22.94
CA LEU A 517 5.16 -0.72 -22.71
C LEU A 517 6.36 0.04 -23.29
N TYR A 518 6.27 0.46 -24.55
CA TYR A 518 7.26 1.31 -25.22
C TYR A 518 6.63 2.06 -26.39
N GLY A 519 7.40 2.98 -26.99
CA GLY A 519 7.03 3.73 -28.18
C GLY A 519 6.65 5.18 -27.92
N PRO A 520 6.51 5.99 -28.98
CA PRO A 520 6.28 7.43 -28.88
C PRO A 520 4.88 7.80 -28.39
N GLU A 521 3.85 7.00 -28.69
CA GLU A 521 2.46 7.37 -28.42
C GLU A 521 2.07 7.10 -26.98
N ALA A 522 1.45 8.07 -26.29
CA ALA A 522 1.00 7.90 -24.90
C ALA A 522 -0.29 7.08 -24.79
N THR A 523 -1.16 7.17 -25.80
CA THR A 523 -2.43 6.45 -25.93
C THR A 523 -2.45 5.70 -27.25
N PRO A 524 -3.12 4.56 -27.33
CA PRO A 524 -3.12 3.73 -28.54
C PRO A 524 -3.91 4.39 -29.70
N ASP A 525 -3.32 4.43 -30.90
CA ASP A 525 -4.06 4.66 -32.16
C ASP A 525 -4.85 3.40 -32.53
N LEU A 526 -6.14 3.38 -32.14
CA LEU A 526 -7.02 2.23 -32.34
C LEU A 526 -7.41 2.00 -33.80
N GLU A 527 -7.19 2.94 -34.72
CA GLU A 527 -7.49 2.74 -36.15
C GLU A 527 -6.42 1.91 -36.87
N LYS A 528 -5.22 1.83 -36.29
CA LYS A 528 -4.01 1.29 -36.95
C LYS A 528 -3.31 0.24 -36.10
N ILE A 529 -4.08 -0.70 -35.58
CA ILE A 529 -3.51 -1.83 -34.84
C ILE A 529 -2.81 -2.76 -35.83
N SER A 530 -1.52 -3.01 -35.62
CA SER A 530 -0.71 -3.86 -36.50
C SER A 530 -0.57 -5.29 -35.97
N ALA A 531 -0.77 -5.49 -34.67
CA ALA A 531 -0.70 -6.80 -34.04
C ALA A 531 -1.32 -6.83 -32.64
N PHE A 532 -1.70 -8.03 -32.18
CA PHE A 532 -1.97 -8.29 -30.76
C PHE A 532 -1.48 -9.68 -30.33
N PHE A 533 -1.27 -9.85 -29.03
CA PHE A 533 -0.54 -10.97 -28.46
C PHE A 533 -1.14 -11.42 -27.13
N PHE A 534 -1.20 -12.73 -26.91
CA PHE A 534 -1.29 -13.32 -25.58
C PHE A 534 0.10 -13.81 -25.17
N THR A 535 0.74 -13.13 -24.21
CA THR A 535 2.16 -13.32 -23.90
C THR A 535 2.36 -13.75 -22.45
N ILE A 536 3.33 -14.62 -22.22
CA ILE A 536 3.85 -14.92 -20.89
C ILE A 536 5.38 -14.82 -20.91
N ASP A 537 5.96 -14.12 -19.94
CA ASP A 537 7.36 -13.70 -19.94
C ASP A 537 7.94 -13.50 -18.52
N ASN A 538 9.13 -12.91 -18.43
CA ASN A 538 9.80 -12.61 -17.18
C ASN A 538 9.17 -11.46 -16.37
N GLY A 539 8.19 -10.74 -16.93
CA GLY A 539 7.43 -9.69 -16.24
C GLY A 539 6.25 -10.23 -15.44
N ASN A 540 5.74 -11.43 -15.77
CA ASN A 540 4.63 -12.07 -15.08
C ASN A 540 4.92 -13.50 -14.59
N SER A 541 6.08 -14.08 -14.92
CA SER A 541 6.42 -15.46 -14.61
C SER A 541 7.92 -15.67 -14.35
N PHE A 542 8.30 -16.85 -13.88
CA PHE A 542 9.68 -17.26 -13.59
C PHE A 542 10.24 -18.23 -14.65
N SER A 543 11.56 -18.26 -14.82
CA SER A 543 12.23 -19.23 -15.71
C SER A 543 11.98 -20.67 -15.22
N GLY A 544 11.79 -21.60 -16.15
CA GLY A 544 11.43 -23.00 -15.87
C GLY A 544 9.93 -23.23 -15.67
N THR A 545 9.13 -22.16 -15.62
CA THR A 545 7.67 -22.25 -15.53
C THR A 545 7.11 -22.94 -16.77
N ARG A 546 6.27 -23.95 -16.55
CA ARG A 546 5.46 -24.61 -17.57
C ARG A 546 3.97 -24.40 -17.28
N GLY A 547 3.16 -24.44 -18.32
CA GLY A 547 1.71 -24.29 -18.19
C GLY A 547 0.98 -24.46 -19.50
N GLU A 548 -0.33 -24.29 -19.39
CA GLU A 548 -1.29 -24.33 -20.48
C GLU A 548 -2.36 -23.28 -20.21
N ILE A 549 -2.72 -22.51 -21.25
CA ILE A 549 -3.90 -21.65 -21.29
C ILE A 549 -4.81 -22.10 -22.44
N SER A 550 -6.11 -22.20 -22.19
CA SER A 550 -7.14 -22.33 -23.21
C SER A 550 -7.86 -20.99 -23.39
N LEU A 551 -8.05 -20.57 -24.63
CA LEU A 551 -8.75 -19.34 -25.02
C LEU A 551 -9.90 -19.68 -25.96
N ARG A 552 -11.02 -18.97 -25.85
CA ARG A 552 -12.13 -19.02 -26.82
C ARG A 552 -12.89 -17.70 -26.85
N ALA A 553 -13.78 -17.57 -27.83
CA ALA A 553 -14.66 -16.40 -27.98
C ALA A 553 -13.91 -15.05 -28.01
N ILE A 554 -12.67 -15.03 -28.52
CA ILE A 554 -11.84 -13.82 -28.55
C ILE A 554 -12.51 -12.78 -29.45
N SER A 555 -12.91 -11.66 -28.85
CA SER A 555 -13.78 -10.65 -29.45
C SER A 555 -13.45 -9.23 -28.98
N LEU A 556 -14.06 -8.25 -29.62
CA LEU A 556 -14.13 -6.86 -29.18
C LEU A 556 -15.57 -6.51 -28.78
N TYR A 557 -15.75 -5.57 -27.86
CA TYR A 557 -17.06 -5.16 -27.35
C TYR A 557 -17.31 -3.65 -27.40
#